data_AF-U3A525-F1
#
_entry.id   AF-U3A525-F1
#
_cell.length_a   1.000
_cell.length_b   1.000
_cell.length_c   1.000
_cell.angle_alpha   90.00
_cell.angle_beta   90.00
_cell.angle_gamma   90.00
#
_symmetry.space_group_name_H-M   'P 1'
#
loop_
_entity.id
_entity.type
_entity.pdbx_description
1 polymer ?
#
loop_
_entity_poly.entity_id
_entity_poly.type
_entity_poly.pdbx_seq_one_letter_code
_entity_poly.pdbx_strand_id
1 'polypeptide(L)'
;MFGDIEKLEALNRQFASPLDADLPLFDLKHEQFKVYCDSALTAIESYLNEGWWWRHSYAINNAFSKIKDNSTYLYEINSNPNNYYDLDCYKNFRVAVKFVTSVINLIENHPSVAVFTPHKLRKRKEERFQSIDLYDLVSELMFELTFAAACVSVDEDTCWSIQHNSCWSDFIGHRDSKASYYILKKYYRLIYDEIRKMEKLPNFKSARILGFCLNIFGVKIPTKDNYRKEYYSLRKVIIHWTIHNYENIRKEYTRVAKACLIGGITYEDKKLTKTYALGLRDEATKETLELK
;
A
#
# COMPACT_ATOMS: atom_id res chain seq x y z
N MET A 1 -19.09 16.75 16.17
CA MET A 1 -17.70 17.24 16.33
C MET A 1 -16.85 16.91 15.12
N PHE A 2 -16.72 15.64 14.74
CA PHE A 2 -15.87 15.27 13.59
C PHE A 2 -16.41 15.70 12.22
N GLY A 3 -17.71 15.97 12.08
CA GLY A 3 -18.32 16.49 10.84
C GLY A 3 -18.20 18.01 10.64
N ASP A 4 -17.31 18.68 11.36
CA ASP A 4 -17.06 20.12 11.25
C ASP A 4 -15.54 20.34 11.09
N ILE A 5 -15.10 20.29 9.83
CA ILE A 5 -13.68 20.39 9.48
C ILE A 5 -13.08 21.75 9.86
N GLU A 6 -13.85 22.84 9.81
CA GLU A 6 -13.36 24.16 10.18
C GLU A 6 -12.99 24.20 11.66
N LYS A 7 -13.87 23.66 12.50
CA LYS A 7 -13.61 23.53 13.93
C LYS A 7 -12.45 22.58 14.22
N LEU A 8 -12.34 21.46 13.51
CA LEU A 8 -11.22 20.53 13.66
C LEU A 8 -9.87 21.20 13.33
N GLU A 9 -9.81 21.96 12.23
CA GLU A 9 -8.60 22.72 11.86
C GLU A 9 -8.30 23.84 12.86
N ALA A 10 -9.32 24.53 13.37
CA ALA A 10 -9.15 25.56 14.40
C ALA A 10 -8.57 24.97 15.70
N LEU A 11 -9.06 23.80 16.11
CA LEU A 11 -8.54 23.08 17.28
C LEU A 11 -7.15 22.49 17.04
N ASN A 12 -6.86 22.03 15.82
CA ASN A 12 -5.55 21.49 15.44
C ASN A 12 -4.43 22.52 15.67
N ARG A 13 -4.67 23.79 15.29
CA ARG A 13 -3.73 24.91 15.53
C ARG A 13 -3.40 25.14 17.00
N GLN A 14 -4.21 24.61 17.91
CA GLN A 14 -4.03 24.69 19.35
C GLN A 14 -3.58 23.35 19.96
N PHE A 15 -3.18 22.38 19.14
CA PHE A 15 -2.84 21.01 19.55
C PHE A 15 -3.99 20.31 20.30
N ALA A 16 -5.23 20.71 20.01
CA ALA A 16 -6.43 20.24 20.71
C ALA A 16 -7.41 19.52 19.77
N SER A 17 -7.00 19.22 18.53
CA SER A 17 -7.88 18.48 17.62
C SER A 17 -8.12 17.07 18.18
N PRO A 18 -9.38 16.60 18.22
CA PRO A 18 -9.69 15.25 18.65
C PRO A 18 -9.12 14.17 17.70
N LEU A 19 -8.75 14.55 16.47
CA LEU A 19 -7.97 13.68 15.57
C LEU A 19 -6.48 13.65 15.94
N ASP A 20 -5.99 14.72 16.58
CA ASP A 20 -4.61 14.86 17.04
C ASP A 20 -4.35 14.34 18.44
N ALA A 21 -5.39 13.99 19.20
CA ALA A 21 -5.34 13.44 20.57
C ALA A 21 -3.93 12.98 20.96
N ASP A 22 -3.21 13.89 21.64
CA ASP A 22 -1.82 13.74 22.02
C ASP A 22 -1.77 12.76 23.19
N LEU A 23 -1.81 11.47 22.85
CA LEU A 23 -1.81 10.38 23.80
C LEU A 23 -0.53 9.57 23.53
N PRO A 24 0.42 9.53 24.48
CA PRO A 24 1.65 8.73 24.41
C PRO A 24 1.43 7.20 24.27
N LEU A 25 0.19 6.76 24.01
CA LEU A 25 -0.37 5.43 24.21
C LEU A 25 -1.29 4.99 23.04
N PHE A 26 -1.06 5.47 21.81
CA PHE A 26 -1.81 5.04 20.61
C PHE A 26 -1.45 3.60 20.17
N ASP A 27 -1.41 2.67 21.12
CA ASP A 27 -1.67 1.24 20.87
C ASP A 27 -3.20 1.07 20.94
N LEU A 28 -3.89 1.59 19.91
CA LEU A 28 -5.33 1.50 19.87
C LEU A 28 -5.72 0.05 19.65
N LYS A 29 -6.37 -0.53 20.66
CA LYS A 29 -7.04 -1.81 20.49
C LYS A 29 -8.03 -1.72 19.34
N HIS A 30 -8.30 -2.86 18.72
CA HIS A 30 -9.06 -2.94 17.49
C HIS A 30 -10.32 -2.06 17.42
N GLU A 31 -11.18 -2.14 18.45
CA GLU A 31 -12.43 -1.35 18.49
C GLU A 31 -12.18 0.16 18.55
N GLN A 32 -11.16 0.60 19.29
CA GLN A 32 -10.81 2.02 19.38
C GLN A 32 -10.23 2.52 18.06
N PHE A 33 -9.40 1.69 17.39
CA PHE A 33 -8.83 2.01 16.10
C PHE A 33 -9.90 2.15 15.01
N LYS A 34 -10.91 1.26 15.04
CA LYS A 34 -12.06 1.34 14.14
C LYS A 34 -12.86 2.63 14.34
N VAL A 35 -13.19 2.99 15.58
CA VAL A 35 -13.89 4.25 15.89
C VAL A 35 -13.06 5.47 15.46
N TYR A 36 -11.74 5.41 15.62
CA TYR A 36 -10.85 6.46 15.14
C TYR A 36 -10.91 6.62 13.61
N CYS A 37 -10.82 5.52 12.86
CA CYS A 37 -10.95 5.54 11.40
C CYS A 37 -12.33 6.05 10.94
N ASP A 38 -13.42 5.64 11.60
CA ASP A 38 -14.78 6.12 11.29
C ASP A 38 -14.91 7.64 11.56
N SER A 39 -14.27 8.14 12.63
CA SER A 39 -14.22 9.56 12.96
C SER A 39 -13.40 10.36 11.94
N ALA A 40 -12.26 9.81 11.48
CA ALA A 40 -11.45 10.40 10.43
C ALA A 40 -12.18 10.43 9.08
N LEU A 41 -12.94 9.38 8.73
CA LEU A 41 -13.79 9.35 7.53
C LEU A 41 -14.85 10.46 7.57
N THR A 42 -15.51 10.64 8.72
CA THR A 42 -16.50 11.70 8.93
C THR A 42 -15.89 13.10 8.72
N ALA A 43 -14.64 13.30 9.18
CA ALA A 43 -13.92 14.55 8.96
C ALA A 43 -13.52 14.76 7.50
N ILE A 44 -13.12 13.70 6.80
CA ILE A 44 -12.80 13.77 5.37
C ILE A 44 -14.04 14.10 4.55
N GLU A 45 -15.20 13.52 4.88
CA GLU A 45 -16.47 13.85 4.23
C GLU A 45 -16.82 15.33 4.41
N SER A 46 -16.73 15.85 5.64
CA SER A 46 -16.90 17.30 5.91
C SER A 46 -15.92 18.16 5.11
N TYR A 47 -14.65 17.76 5.05
CA TYR A 47 -13.61 18.42 4.27
C TYR A 47 -13.91 18.46 2.75
N LEU A 48 -14.46 17.38 2.20
CA LEU A 48 -14.87 17.35 0.79
C LEU A 48 -16.07 18.27 0.55
N ASN A 49 -17.06 18.25 1.45
CA ASN A 49 -18.28 19.06 1.35
C ASN A 49 -17.98 20.58 1.40
N GLU A 50 -16.98 20.99 2.19
CA GLU A 50 -16.50 22.38 2.22
C GLU A 50 -15.70 22.77 0.97
N GLY A 51 -15.48 21.84 0.03
CA GLY A 51 -14.69 22.09 -1.18
C GLY A 51 -13.19 22.25 -0.92
N TRP A 52 -12.71 21.78 0.23
CA TRP A 52 -11.31 21.97 0.65
C TRP A 52 -10.34 20.95 0.07
N TRP A 53 -10.79 20.04 -0.80
CA TRP A 53 -10.01 18.92 -1.35
C TRP A 53 -8.62 19.27 -1.93
N TRP A 54 -8.36 20.52 -2.32
CA TRP A 54 -7.07 21.03 -2.82
C TRP A 54 -6.20 21.73 -1.75
N ARG A 55 -6.76 22.00 -0.57
CA ARG A 55 -6.15 22.75 0.52
C ARG A 55 -5.52 21.77 1.52
N HIS A 56 -4.28 22.02 1.90
CA HIS A 56 -3.67 21.24 2.98
C HIS A 56 -4.47 21.33 4.28
N SER A 57 -4.82 20.18 4.86
CA SER A 57 -5.46 20.03 6.17
C SER A 57 -4.49 19.32 7.12
N TYR A 58 -4.15 19.99 8.22
CA TYR A 58 -3.27 19.42 9.23
C TYR A 58 -3.96 18.28 9.97
N ALA A 59 -5.25 18.44 10.29
CA ALA A 59 -6.02 17.43 11.02
C ALA A 59 -6.15 16.13 10.21
N ILE A 60 -6.40 16.24 8.90
CA ILE A 60 -6.47 15.06 8.02
C ILE A 60 -5.08 14.44 7.85
N ASN A 61 -4.05 15.24 7.58
CA ASN A 61 -2.69 14.71 7.42
C ASN A 61 -2.22 13.93 8.66
N ASN A 62 -2.50 14.45 9.86
CA ASN A 62 -2.17 13.78 11.11
C ASN A 62 -2.98 12.50 11.30
N ALA A 63 -4.26 12.49 10.92
CA ALA A 63 -5.08 11.27 10.95
C ALA A 63 -4.50 10.16 10.06
N PHE A 64 -4.08 10.51 8.84
CA PHE A 64 -3.39 9.56 7.95
C PHE A 64 -2.10 9.03 8.57
N SER A 65 -1.30 9.89 9.22
CA SER A 65 -0.08 9.45 9.92
C SER A 65 -0.39 8.48 11.06
N LYS A 66 -1.41 8.76 11.88
CA LYS A 66 -1.80 7.89 13.01
C LYS A 66 -2.31 6.53 12.55
N ILE A 67 -3.10 6.51 11.47
CA ILE A 67 -3.60 5.27 10.84
C ILE A 67 -2.45 4.44 10.30
N LYS A 68 -1.48 5.09 9.63
CA LYS A 68 -0.25 4.45 9.19
C LYS A 68 0.47 3.81 10.38
N ASP A 69 0.77 4.57 11.42
CA ASP A 69 1.57 4.11 12.55
C ASP A 69 0.92 2.90 13.26
N ASN A 70 -0.41 2.92 13.46
CA ASN A 70 -1.22 1.82 14.00
C ASN A 70 -1.38 0.60 13.06
N SER A 71 -0.74 0.61 11.88
CA SER A 71 -0.77 -0.50 10.92
C SER A 71 0.62 -1.05 10.58
N THR A 72 1.69 -0.44 11.11
CA THR A 72 3.07 -0.80 10.75
C THR A 72 3.55 -2.12 11.34
N TYR A 73 2.93 -2.61 12.42
CA TYR A 73 3.36 -3.78 13.16
C TYR A 73 2.78 -5.11 12.64
N LEU A 74 2.24 -5.12 11.41
CA LEU A 74 1.73 -6.34 10.77
C LEU A 74 2.77 -7.48 10.66
N TYR A 75 4.07 -7.14 10.66
CA TYR A 75 5.14 -8.13 10.66
C TYR A 75 5.14 -9.07 11.88
N GLU A 76 4.43 -8.73 12.96
CA GLU A 76 4.27 -9.60 14.14
C GLU A 76 3.63 -10.96 13.80
N ILE A 77 2.85 -11.03 12.70
CA ILE A 77 2.29 -12.28 12.16
C ILE A 77 3.41 -13.30 11.88
N ASN A 78 4.62 -12.84 11.54
CA ASN A 78 5.74 -13.75 11.28
C ASN A 78 6.09 -14.62 12.49
N SER A 79 5.79 -14.16 13.71
CA SER A 79 6.04 -14.91 14.94
C SER A 79 4.88 -15.85 15.30
N ASN A 80 3.66 -15.54 14.87
CA ASN A 80 2.44 -16.31 15.17
C ASN A 80 1.57 -16.44 13.90
N PRO A 81 2.00 -17.23 12.89
CA PRO A 81 1.27 -17.35 11.63
C PRO A 81 -0.06 -18.10 11.80
N ASN A 82 -0.14 -19.02 12.75
CA ASN A 82 -1.36 -19.79 13.01
C ASN A 82 -2.44 -18.88 13.64
N ASN A 83 -3.63 -18.85 13.04
CA ASN A 83 -4.75 -18.00 13.46
C ASN A 83 -4.45 -16.49 13.47
N TYR A 84 -3.62 -16.02 12.52
CA TYR A 84 -3.29 -14.59 12.41
C TYR A 84 -4.52 -13.68 12.27
N TYR A 85 -5.66 -14.21 11.82
CA TYR A 85 -6.94 -13.51 11.71
C TYR A 85 -7.43 -12.92 13.06
N ASP A 86 -7.05 -13.53 14.18
CA ASP A 86 -7.46 -13.09 15.51
C ASP A 86 -6.53 -12.04 16.11
N LEU A 87 -5.34 -11.83 15.53
CA LEU A 87 -4.35 -10.87 16.00
C LEU A 87 -4.79 -9.42 15.73
N ASP A 88 -4.58 -8.56 16.71
CA ASP A 88 -4.91 -7.13 16.59
C ASP A 88 -4.14 -6.45 15.46
N CYS A 89 -2.89 -6.87 15.19
CA CYS A 89 -2.09 -6.36 14.07
C CYS A 89 -2.77 -6.59 12.71
N TYR A 90 -3.38 -7.77 12.50
CA TYR A 90 -4.11 -8.08 11.28
C TYR A 90 -5.46 -7.34 11.23
N LYS A 91 -6.20 -7.34 12.34
CA LYS A 91 -7.50 -6.66 12.42
C LYS A 91 -7.37 -5.15 12.18
N ASN A 92 -6.36 -4.50 12.75
CA ASN A 92 -6.06 -3.09 12.53
C ASN A 92 -5.62 -2.83 11.10
N PHE A 93 -4.76 -3.67 10.53
CA PHE A 93 -4.40 -3.58 9.12
C PHE A 93 -5.63 -3.63 8.20
N ARG A 94 -6.58 -4.55 8.44
CA ARG A 94 -7.84 -4.62 7.66
C ARG A 94 -8.68 -3.36 7.81
N VAL A 95 -8.76 -2.78 9.01
CA VAL A 95 -9.44 -1.50 9.25
C VAL A 95 -8.79 -0.37 8.46
N ALA A 96 -7.46 -0.29 8.44
CA ALA A 96 -6.74 0.74 7.68
C ALA A 96 -6.90 0.57 6.16
N VAL A 97 -6.87 -0.67 5.64
CA VAL A 97 -7.18 -0.94 4.23
C VAL A 97 -8.62 -0.51 3.90
N LYS A 98 -9.60 -0.85 4.75
CA LYS A 98 -10.99 -0.44 4.57
C LYS A 98 -11.14 1.08 4.63
N PHE A 99 -10.43 1.75 5.54
CA PHE A 99 -10.40 3.20 5.61
C PHE A 99 -9.97 3.81 4.26
N VAL A 100 -8.86 3.33 3.69
CA VAL A 100 -8.38 3.78 2.37
C VAL A 100 -9.44 3.57 1.29
N THR A 101 -10.06 2.38 1.22
CA THR A 101 -11.09 2.13 0.20
C THR A 101 -12.32 3.02 0.40
N SER A 102 -12.72 3.27 1.64
CA SER A 102 -13.79 4.21 1.98
C SER A 102 -13.45 5.65 1.58
N VAL A 103 -12.22 6.12 1.80
CA VAL A 103 -11.80 7.46 1.35
C VAL A 103 -11.84 7.56 -0.18
N ILE A 104 -11.35 6.56 -0.90
CA ILE A 104 -11.44 6.55 -2.36
C ILE A 104 -12.89 6.64 -2.80
N ASN A 105 -13.78 5.84 -2.20
CA ASN A 105 -15.21 5.87 -2.53
C ASN A 105 -15.86 7.23 -2.23
N LEU A 106 -15.46 7.93 -1.14
CA LEU A 106 -15.91 9.29 -0.87
C LEU A 106 -15.49 10.25 -1.99
N ILE A 107 -14.24 10.17 -2.44
CA ILE A 107 -13.72 10.99 -3.54
C ILE A 107 -14.46 10.69 -4.86
N GLU A 108 -14.68 9.42 -5.16
CA GLU A 108 -15.34 8.96 -6.40
C GLU A 108 -16.80 9.37 -6.49
N ASN A 109 -17.50 9.40 -5.36
CA ASN A 109 -18.92 9.73 -5.30
C ASN A 109 -19.18 11.23 -5.07
N HIS A 110 -18.16 12.02 -4.72
CA HIS A 110 -18.33 13.45 -4.46
C HIS A 110 -18.40 14.26 -5.77
N PRO A 111 -19.51 14.96 -6.07
CA PRO A 111 -19.75 15.60 -7.38
C PRO A 111 -18.64 16.57 -7.82
N SER A 112 -18.12 17.36 -6.88
CA SER A 112 -17.09 18.38 -7.17
C SER A 112 -15.67 17.83 -7.34
N VAL A 113 -15.41 16.57 -6.93
CA VAL A 113 -14.05 16.01 -6.85
C VAL A 113 -13.87 14.82 -7.79
N ALA A 114 -14.92 14.03 -8.02
CA ALA A 114 -14.88 12.85 -8.87
C ALA A 114 -14.38 13.11 -10.30
N VAL A 115 -14.67 14.30 -10.84
CA VAL A 115 -14.27 14.73 -12.19
C VAL A 115 -12.93 15.46 -12.23
N PHE A 116 -12.37 15.82 -11.08
CA PHE A 116 -11.15 16.62 -11.00
C PHE A 116 -9.90 15.78 -11.29
N THR A 117 -8.88 16.41 -11.86
CA THR A 117 -7.56 15.81 -12.08
C THR A 117 -6.62 16.39 -11.03
N PRO A 118 -5.89 15.60 -10.23
CA PRO A 118 -5.01 16.16 -9.21
C PRO A 118 -4.03 17.16 -9.83
N HIS A 119 -3.67 18.17 -9.06
CA HIS A 119 -2.84 19.29 -9.53
C HIS A 119 -1.50 18.81 -10.11
N LYS A 120 -0.95 17.71 -9.58
CA LYS A 120 0.30 17.11 -10.04
C LYS A 120 0.26 15.59 -9.95
N LEU A 121 0.83 14.93 -10.96
CA LEU A 121 1.11 13.48 -10.93
C LEU A 121 2.43 13.12 -10.25
N ARG A 122 3.28 14.12 -9.99
CA ARG A 122 4.60 13.92 -9.41
C ARG A 122 4.90 15.03 -8.41
N LYS A 123 5.19 14.63 -7.17
CA LYS A 123 5.79 15.48 -6.15
C LYS A 123 7.27 15.71 -6.48
N ARG A 124 7.73 16.95 -6.45
CA ARG A 124 9.17 17.26 -6.48
C ARG A 124 9.72 17.09 -5.06
N LYS A 125 10.96 16.59 -4.91
CA LYS A 125 11.58 16.37 -3.58
C LYS A 125 11.63 17.63 -2.71
N GLU A 126 11.64 18.81 -3.33
CA GLU A 126 11.76 20.12 -2.69
C GLU A 126 10.39 20.79 -2.46
N GLU A 127 9.28 20.15 -2.82
CA GLU A 127 7.96 20.74 -2.65
C GLU A 127 7.56 20.81 -1.15
N ARG A 128 7.05 21.98 -0.76
CA ARG A 128 6.56 22.24 0.59
C ARG A 128 5.33 21.36 0.90
N PHE A 129 5.15 21.00 2.17
CA PHE A 129 3.99 20.24 2.67
C PHE A 129 2.62 20.79 2.25
N GLN A 130 2.55 22.10 1.99
CA GLN A 130 1.35 22.81 1.52
C GLN A 130 0.85 22.35 0.14
N SER A 131 1.63 21.56 -0.61
CA SER A 131 1.21 21.01 -1.92
C SER A 131 0.72 19.56 -1.86
N ILE A 132 0.56 18.98 -0.67
CA ILE A 132 0.05 17.62 -0.49
C ILE A 132 -1.48 17.66 -0.62
N ASP A 133 -2.00 17.01 -1.64
CA ASP A 133 -3.45 16.84 -1.85
C ASP A 133 -3.95 15.51 -1.25
N LEU A 134 -5.28 15.34 -1.18
CA LEU A 134 -5.87 14.11 -0.66
C LEU A 134 -5.48 12.87 -1.49
N TYR A 135 -5.20 13.04 -2.79
CA TYR A 135 -4.76 11.94 -3.65
C TYR A 135 -3.35 11.47 -3.26
N ASP A 136 -2.47 12.40 -2.89
CA ASP A 136 -1.14 12.09 -2.36
C ASP A 136 -1.26 11.34 -1.03
N LEU A 137 -2.06 11.84 -0.07
CA LEU A 137 -2.25 11.19 1.23
C LEU A 137 -2.76 9.75 1.11
N VAL A 138 -3.77 9.53 0.26
CA VAL A 138 -4.32 8.19 0.00
C VAL A 138 -3.26 7.29 -0.63
N SER A 139 -2.55 7.79 -1.64
CA SER A 139 -1.53 7.00 -2.36
C SER A 139 -0.32 6.65 -1.48
N GLU A 140 0.10 7.58 -0.61
CA GLU A 140 1.16 7.39 0.37
C GLU A 140 0.75 6.36 1.44
N LEU A 141 -0.48 6.43 1.96
CA LEU A 141 -0.99 5.43 2.92
C LEU A 141 -1.15 4.05 2.27
N MET A 142 -1.65 3.95 1.04
CA MET A 142 -1.68 2.70 0.27
C MET A 142 -0.29 2.06 0.16
N PHE A 143 0.74 2.89 -0.12
CA PHE A 143 2.11 2.43 -0.23
C PHE A 143 2.67 1.94 1.11
N GLU A 144 2.42 2.64 2.21
CA GLU A 144 2.89 2.22 3.54
C GLU A 144 2.17 0.96 4.03
N LEU A 145 0.87 0.79 3.76
CA LEU A 145 0.14 -0.45 4.03
C LEU A 145 0.65 -1.61 3.16
N THR A 146 1.02 -1.33 1.91
CA THR A 146 1.68 -2.31 1.03
C THR A 146 3.02 -2.75 1.60
N PHE A 147 3.80 -1.82 2.16
CA PHE A 147 5.04 -2.15 2.82
C PHE A 147 4.82 -3.01 4.07
N ALA A 148 3.81 -2.68 4.89
CA ALA A 148 3.44 -3.50 6.04
C ALA A 148 3.08 -4.94 5.62
N ALA A 149 2.26 -5.11 4.58
CA ALA A 149 1.91 -6.42 4.01
C ALA A 149 3.13 -7.16 3.45
N ALA A 150 4.06 -6.44 2.80
CA ALA A 150 5.31 -6.99 2.28
C ALA A 150 6.29 -7.43 3.38
N CYS A 151 6.09 -6.97 4.63
CA CYS A 151 6.87 -7.45 5.77
C CYS A 151 6.39 -8.80 6.31
N VAL A 152 5.22 -9.28 5.89
CA VAL A 152 4.76 -10.64 6.19
C VAL A 152 5.42 -11.62 5.23
N SER A 153 6.21 -12.56 5.78
CA SER A 153 7.03 -13.50 5.02
C SER A 153 7.08 -14.84 5.76
N VAL A 154 5.97 -15.56 5.72
CA VAL A 154 5.78 -16.89 6.32
C VAL A 154 5.55 -17.93 5.22
N ASP A 155 4.48 -18.73 5.29
CA ASP A 155 4.07 -19.63 4.24
C ASP A 155 3.38 -18.90 3.06
N GLU A 156 3.27 -19.60 1.94
CA GLU A 156 2.71 -19.08 0.70
C GLU A 156 1.25 -18.62 0.85
N ASP A 157 0.41 -19.42 1.51
CA ASP A 157 -1.03 -19.16 1.64
C ASP A 157 -1.29 -17.93 2.50
N THR A 158 -0.61 -17.82 3.64
CA THR A 158 -0.70 -16.65 4.51
C THR A 158 -0.18 -15.39 3.80
N CYS A 159 0.96 -15.48 3.10
CA CYS A 159 1.48 -14.36 2.32
C CYS A 159 0.48 -13.94 1.24
N TRP A 160 -0.10 -14.88 0.49
CA TRP A 160 -1.10 -14.58 -0.53
C TRP A 160 -2.37 -13.97 0.08
N SER A 161 -2.88 -14.54 1.16
CA SER A 161 -4.09 -14.06 1.84
C SER A 161 -3.95 -12.62 2.35
N ILE A 162 -2.78 -12.26 2.89
CA ILE A 162 -2.52 -10.90 3.38
C ILE A 162 -2.20 -9.95 2.21
N GLN A 163 -1.23 -10.30 1.37
CA GLN A 163 -0.71 -9.40 0.34
C GLN A 163 -1.67 -9.25 -0.84
N HIS A 164 -2.22 -10.36 -1.33
CA HIS A 164 -3.16 -10.33 -2.45
C HIS A 164 -4.60 -10.06 -1.99
N ASN A 165 -5.16 -10.88 -1.10
CA ASN A 165 -6.60 -10.81 -0.80
C ASN A 165 -6.94 -9.61 0.11
N SER A 166 -6.11 -9.35 1.11
CA SER A 166 -6.41 -8.33 2.14
C SER A 166 -5.85 -6.95 1.83
N CYS A 167 -4.91 -6.82 0.90
CA CYS A 167 -4.27 -5.55 0.56
C CYS A 167 -4.49 -5.20 -0.91
N TRP A 168 -3.88 -5.95 -1.83
CA TRP A 168 -3.90 -5.63 -3.26
C TRP A 168 -5.30 -5.65 -3.87
N SER A 169 -6.09 -6.68 -3.59
CA SER A 169 -7.43 -6.83 -4.16
C SER A 169 -8.39 -5.73 -3.70
N ASP A 170 -8.31 -5.31 -2.44
CA ASP A 170 -9.12 -4.21 -1.90
C ASP A 170 -8.71 -2.84 -2.49
N PHE A 171 -7.41 -2.65 -2.75
CA PHE A 171 -6.88 -1.45 -3.37
C PHE A 171 -7.17 -1.34 -4.86
N ILE A 172 -7.12 -2.44 -5.61
CA ILE A 172 -7.17 -2.41 -7.09
C ILE A 172 -8.53 -2.88 -7.64
N GLY A 173 -9.27 -3.69 -6.88
CA GLY A 173 -10.51 -4.35 -7.35
C GLY A 173 -11.59 -3.37 -7.81
N HIS A 174 -12.09 -3.57 -9.03
CA HIS A 174 -13.27 -2.89 -9.59
C HIS A 174 -13.23 -1.36 -9.59
N ARG A 175 -12.04 -0.76 -9.80
CA ARG A 175 -11.88 0.70 -9.90
C ARG A 175 -11.80 1.16 -11.35
N ASP A 176 -12.79 1.92 -11.81
CA ASP A 176 -12.84 2.49 -13.17
C ASP A 176 -13.12 4.01 -13.20
N SER A 177 -13.02 4.68 -12.04
CA SER A 177 -13.21 6.13 -12.00
C SER A 177 -11.93 6.89 -12.38
N LYS A 178 -12.13 8.13 -12.82
CA LYS A 178 -11.04 9.08 -13.05
C LYS A 178 -10.24 9.36 -11.77
N ALA A 179 -10.90 9.47 -10.63
CA ALA A 179 -10.24 9.69 -9.34
C ALA A 179 -9.31 8.53 -8.98
N SER A 180 -9.84 7.30 -8.99
CA SER A 180 -9.08 6.08 -8.75
C SER A 180 -7.92 5.91 -9.73
N TYR A 181 -8.12 6.21 -11.02
CA TYR A 181 -7.05 6.19 -12.00
C TYR A 181 -5.83 7.02 -11.58
N TYR A 182 -6.06 8.22 -11.06
CA TYR A 182 -4.98 9.09 -10.63
C TYR A 182 -4.34 8.67 -9.30
N ILE A 183 -5.14 8.20 -8.35
CA ILE A 183 -4.64 7.62 -7.09
C ILE A 183 -3.75 6.42 -7.41
N LEU A 184 -4.23 5.48 -8.23
CA LEU A 184 -3.47 4.30 -8.64
C LEU A 184 -2.18 4.67 -9.38
N LYS A 185 -2.21 5.70 -10.26
CA LYS A 185 -0.99 6.20 -10.91
C LYS A 185 0.05 6.71 -9.92
N LYS A 186 -0.36 7.46 -8.89
CA LYS A 186 0.54 7.96 -7.85
C LYS A 186 1.08 6.78 -7.02
N TYR A 187 0.21 5.87 -6.59
CA TYR A 187 0.56 4.66 -5.85
C TYR A 187 1.56 3.75 -6.59
N TYR A 188 1.31 3.41 -7.86
CA TYR A 188 2.22 2.60 -8.67
C TYR A 188 3.58 3.26 -8.87
N ARG A 189 3.59 4.59 -8.96
CA ARG A 189 4.83 5.35 -9.04
C ARG A 189 5.65 5.24 -7.76
N LEU A 190 5.01 5.33 -6.59
CA LEU A 190 5.68 5.14 -5.30
C LEU A 190 6.33 3.75 -5.21
N ILE A 191 5.63 2.70 -5.62
CA ILE A 191 6.18 1.34 -5.69
C ILE A 191 7.42 1.28 -6.58
N TYR A 192 7.31 1.77 -7.82
CA TYR A 192 8.40 1.68 -8.78
C TYR A 192 9.61 2.53 -8.36
N ASP A 193 9.36 3.76 -7.88
CA ASP A 193 10.42 4.64 -7.42
C ASP A 193 11.12 4.06 -6.18
N GLU A 194 10.41 3.33 -5.29
CA GLU A 194 11.03 2.62 -4.16
C GLU A 194 11.92 1.46 -4.61
N ILE A 195 11.45 0.61 -5.54
CA ILE A 195 12.24 -0.52 -6.05
C ILE A 195 13.49 -0.02 -6.76
N ARG A 196 13.34 1.02 -7.58
CA ARG A 196 14.43 1.64 -8.34
C ARG A 196 15.54 2.21 -7.45
N LYS A 197 15.25 2.57 -6.18
CA LYS A 197 16.31 2.99 -5.23
C LYS A 197 17.39 1.91 -5.07
N MET A 198 17.07 0.63 -5.23
CA MET A 198 18.05 -0.45 -5.12
C MET A 198 19.14 -0.42 -6.19
N GLU A 199 18.95 0.28 -7.31
CA GLU A 199 20.01 0.50 -8.31
C GLU A 199 21.20 1.28 -7.73
N LYS A 200 20.95 2.08 -6.68
CA LYS A 200 21.98 2.92 -6.02
C LYS A 200 22.25 2.48 -4.59
N LEU A 201 21.19 2.10 -3.88
CA LEU A 201 21.23 1.74 -2.47
C LEU A 201 20.31 0.53 -2.21
N PRO A 202 20.79 -0.70 -2.46
CA PRO A 202 20.10 -1.92 -2.10
C PRO A 202 19.69 -1.92 -0.63
N ASN A 203 18.41 -2.16 -0.34
CA ASN A 203 17.87 -2.12 1.02
C ASN A 203 16.68 -3.07 1.19
N PHE A 204 16.39 -3.44 2.44
CA PHE A 204 15.34 -4.42 2.76
C PHE A 204 13.92 -3.91 2.49
N LYS A 205 13.64 -2.60 2.57
CA LYS A 205 12.31 -2.04 2.27
C LYS A 205 11.97 -2.25 0.81
N SER A 206 12.84 -1.78 -0.09
CA SER A 206 12.69 -1.95 -1.52
C SER A 206 12.64 -3.43 -1.95
N ALA A 207 13.46 -4.29 -1.34
CA ALA A 207 13.47 -5.72 -1.65
C ALA A 207 12.14 -6.40 -1.27
N ARG A 208 11.56 -6.06 -0.10
CA ARG A 208 10.24 -6.58 0.30
C ARG A 208 9.13 -6.10 -0.64
N ILE A 209 9.15 -4.82 -1.01
CA ILE A 209 8.19 -4.28 -1.99
C ILE A 209 8.32 -5.00 -3.35
N LEU A 210 9.54 -5.29 -3.79
CA LEU A 210 9.75 -6.12 -4.98
C LEU A 210 9.15 -7.53 -4.80
N GLY A 211 9.42 -8.19 -3.67
CA GLY A 211 8.88 -9.52 -3.35
C GLY A 211 7.35 -9.54 -3.34
N PHE A 212 6.72 -8.53 -2.74
CA PHE A 212 5.26 -8.33 -2.77
C PHE A 212 4.74 -8.24 -4.22
N CYS A 213 5.38 -7.43 -5.06
CA CYS A 213 4.99 -7.29 -6.46
C CYS A 213 5.16 -8.61 -7.24
N LEU A 214 6.27 -9.32 -7.06
CA LEU A 214 6.50 -10.61 -7.74
C LEU A 214 5.53 -11.69 -7.25
N ASN A 215 5.19 -11.66 -5.96
CA ASN A 215 4.21 -12.58 -5.39
C ASN A 215 2.82 -12.32 -6.02
N ILE A 216 2.39 -11.07 -6.19
CA ILE A 216 1.07 -10.77 -6.78
C ILE A 216 1.05 -10.94 -8.29
N PHE A 217 2.06 -10.42 -8.99
CA PHE A 217 2.08 -10.39 -10.46
C PHE A 217 2.48 -11.73 -11.10
N GLY A 218 3.08 -12.61 -10.31
CA GLY A 218 3.83 -13.74 -10.83
C GLY A 218 5.14 -13.27 -11.48
N VAL A 219 5.87 -14.22 -12.04
CA VAL A 219 7.19 -13.98 -12.64
C VAL A 219 7.18 -14.07 -14.17
N LYS A 220 6.05 -14.45 -14.79
CA LYS A 220 5.94 -14.48 -16.25
C LYS A 220 6.03 -13.08 -16.87
N ILE A 221 6.70 -13.01 -18.02
CA ILE A 221 6.72 -11.83 -18.90
C ILE A 221 5.27 -11.50 -19.31
N PRO A 222 4.79 -10.28 -19.03
CA PRO A 222 3.40 -9.93 -19.31
C PRO A 222 3.16 -9.78 -20.82
N THR A 223 2.11 -10.44 -21.33
CA THR A 223 1.55 -10.22 -22.67
C THR A 223 0.31 -9.33 -22.60
N LYS A 224 -0.02 -8.62 -23.68
CA LYS A 224 -1.17 -7.70 -23.72
C LYS A 224 -2.53 -8.42 -23.64
N ASP A 225 -2.57 -9.70 -24.05
CA ASP A 225 -3.83 -10.42 -24.30
C ASP A 225 -4.37 -11.16 -23.05
N ASN A 226 -3.59 -11.27 -21.97
CA ASN A 226 -3.91 -12.19 -20.87
C ASN A 226 -4.32 -11.54 -19.54
N TYR A 227 -4.37 -10.20 -19.38
CA TYR A 227 -4.39 -9.64 -18.01
C TYR A 227 -5.16 -8.33 -17.80
N ARG A 228 -5.62 -8.19 -16.55
CA ARG A 228 -6.14 -6.97 -15.90
C ARG A 228 -5.33 -5.74 -16.32
N LYS A 229 -5.95 -4.90 -17.16
CA LYS A 229 -5.34 -3.69 -17.76
C LYS A 229 -4.88 -2.68 -16.69
N GLU A 230 -5.47 -2.74 -15.51
CA GLU A 230 -5.37 -1.79 -14.41
C GLU A 230 -3.95 -1.67 -13.83
N TYR A 231 -3.15 -2.74 -13.86
CA TYR A 231 -1.77 -2.74 -13.32
C TYR A 231 -0.73 -3.33 -14.29
N TYR A 232 -1.10 -3.53 -15.56
CA TYR A 232 -0.20 -4.06 -16.59
C TYR A 232 1.10 -3.26 -16.71
N SER A 233 1.01 -1.92 -16.68
CA SER A 233 2.16 -1.04 -16.79
C SER A 233 3.16 -1.24 -15.65
N LEU A 234 2.67 -1.30 -14.40
CA LEU A 234 3.49 -1.56 -13.22
C LEU A 234 4.15 -2.94 -13.31
N ARG A 235 3.36 -4.00 -13.58
CA ARG A 235 3.90 -5.36 -13.75
C ARG A 235 5.02 -5.41 -14.78
N LYS A 236 4.82 -4.80 -15.96
CA LYS A 236 5.82 -4.78 -17.03
C LYS A 236 7.14 -4.15 -16.57
N VAL A 237 7.08 -3.01 -15.88
CA VAL A 237 8.31 -2.35 -15.42
C VAL A 237 8.98 -3.12 -14.27
N ILE A 238 8.21 -3.75 -13.38
CA ILE A 238 8.78 -4.58 -12.30
C ILE A 238 9.49 -5.82 -12.85
N ILE A 239 8.85 -6.56 -13.77
CA ILE A 239 9.48 -7.75 -14.38
C ILE A 239 10.73 -7.36 -15.16
N HIS A 240 10.65 -6.29 -15.95
CA HIS A 240 11.82 -5.78 -16.68
C HIS A 240 12.96 -5.38 -15.73
N TRP A 241 12.65 -4.64 -14.67
CA TRP A 241 13.63 -4.26 -13.66
C TRP A 241 14.28 -5.49 -13.01
N THR A 242 13.48 -6.50 -12.67
CA THR A 242 13.94 -7.75 -12.04
C THR A 242 14.95 -8.49 -12.90
N ILE A 243 14.62 -8.70 -14.19
CA ILE A 243 15.49 -9.39 -15.16
C ILE A 243 16.89 -8.75 -15.22
N HIS A 244 16.94 -7.41 -15.16
CA HIS A 244 18.15 -6.65 -15.43
C HIS A 244 18.99 -6.31 -14.18
N ASN A 245 18.38 -6.32 -12.98
CA ASN A 245 19.03 -5.82 -11.77
C ASN A 245 19.17 -6.86 -10.65
N TYR A 246 18.28 -7.85 -10.58
CA TYR A 246 18.22 -8.77 -9.45
C TYR A 246 19.53 -9.54 -9.26
N GLU A 247 20.11 -10.07 -10.35
CA GLU A 247 21.32 -10.90 -10.27
C GLU A 247 22.54 -10.09 -9.78
N ASN A 248 22.66 -8.83 -10.19
CA ASN A 248 23.73 -7.95 -9.71
C ASN A 248 23.58 -7.69 -8.21
N ILE A 249 22.36 -7.37 -7.75
CA ILE A 249 22.09 -7.16 -6.32
C ILE A 249 22.32 -8.45 -5.53
N ARG A 250 21.93 -9.62 -6.06
CA ARG A 250 22.09 -10.91 -5.38
C ARG A 250 23.55 -11.28 -5.15
N LYS A 251 24.42 -11.02 -6.13
CA LYS A 251 25.87 -11.29 -6.06
C LYS A 251 26.55 -10.47 -4.97
N GLU A 252 26.19 -9.20 -4.83
CA GLU A 252 26.83 -8.29 -3.86
C GLU A 252 26.11 -8.24 -2.50
N TYR A 253 24.78 -8.29 -2.50
CA TYR A 253 23.91 -8.09 -1.34
C TYR A 253 22.92 -9.25 -1.16
N THR A 254 23.44 -10.47 -0.99
CA THR A 254 22.63 -11.69 -0.95
C THR A 254 21.48 -11.64 0.07
N ARG A 255 21.69 -11.05 1.25
CA ARG A 255 20.62 -10.93 2.26
C ARG A 255 19.48 -10.01 1.81
N VAL A 256 19.79 -8.95 1.07
CA VAL A 256 18.79 -8.03 0.51
C VAL A 256 18.02 -8.73 -0.60
N ALA A 257 18.71 -9.41 -1.52
CA ALA A 257 18.06 -10.18 -2.58
C ALA A 257 17.20 -11.35 -2.05
N LYS A 258 17.59 -11.99 -0.95
CA LYS A 258 16.75 -13.00 -0.30
C LYS A 258 15.45 -12.42 0.25
N ALA A 259 15.40 -11.14 0.60
CA ALA A 259 14.19 -10.52 1.15
C ALA A 259 13.07 -10.29 0.11
N CYS A 260 13.35 -10.43 -1.20
CA CYS A 260 12.29 -10.47 -2.23
C CYS A 260 11.74 -11.87 -2.49
N LEU A 261 12.31 -12.93 -1.90
CA LEU A 261 11.86 -14.31 -2.05
C LEU A 261 10.71 -14.58 -1.06
N ILE A 262 9.57 -13.93 -1.29
CA ILE A 262 8.39 -13.97 -0.43
C ILE A 262 7.40 -15.03 -0.96
N GLY A 263 6.74 -15.74 -0.04
CA GLY A 263 5.76 -16.78 -0.37
C GLY A 263 6.41 -17.94 -1.10
N GLY A 264 5.82 -18.38 -2.22
CA GLY A 264 6.32 -19.50 -3.03
C GLY A 264 7.46 -19.16 -4.00
N ILE A 265 8.15 -18.03 -3.86
CA ILE A 265 9.21 -17.60 -4.78
C ILE A 265 10.58 -18.14 -4.34
N THR A 266 11.26 -18.84 -5.25
CA THR A 266 12.61 -19.36 -5.05
C THR A 266 13.57 -18.86 -6.14
N TYR A 267 14.87 -18.93 -5.85
CA TYR A 267 15.93 -18.61 -6.79
C TYR A 267 16.85 -19.82 -6.95
N GLU A 268 17.12 -20.24 -8.18
CA GLU A 268 18.07 -21.30 -8.53
C GLU A 268 18.62 -21.04 -9.94
N ASP A 269 19.94 -21.18 -10.14
CA ASP A 269 20.61 -21.10 -11.45
C ASP A 269 20.18 -19.94 -12.35
N LYS A 270 20.20 -18.71 -11.79
CA LYS A 270 19.74 -17.49 -12.47
C LYS A 270 18.26 -17.50 -12.89
N LYS A 271 17.44 -18.33 -12.27
CA LYS A 271 15.99 -18.37 -12.47
C LYS A 271 15.26 -18.03 -11.18
N LEU A 272 14.26 -17.17 -11.28
CA LEU A 272 13.25 -17.01 -10.24
C LEU A 272 12.08 -17.92 -10.57
N THR A 273 11.69 -18.78 -9.64
CA THR A 273 10.54 -19.66 -9.79
C THR A 273 9.49 -19.29 -8.76
N LYS A 274 8.28 -18.95 -9.20
CA LYS A 274 7.12 -18.85 -8.33
C LYS A 274 6.34 -20.16 -8.39
N THR A 275 6.25 -20.84 -7.26
CA THR A 275 5.32 -21.96 -7.05
C THR A 275 4.02 -21.40 -6.50
N TYR A 276 2.91 -21.88 -7.03
CA TYR A 276 1.56 -21.55 -6.58
C TYR A 276 1.03 -22.67 -5.69
N ALA A 277 0.15 -22.35 -4.75
CA ALA A 277 -0.54 -23.32 -3.91
C ALA A 277 -1.15 -24.45 -4.74
N LEU A 278 -1.01 -25.69 -4.24
CA LEU A 278 -1.43 -26.91 -4.92
C LEU A 278 -2.92 -26.89 -5.30
N GLY A 279 -3.76 -26.38 -4.39
CA GLY A 279 -5.20 -26.37 -4.56
C GLY A 279 -5.77 -27.78 -4.76
N LEU A 280 -6.54 -27.97 -5.83
CA LEU A 280 -7.14 -29.27 -6.20
C LEU A 280 -6.35 -30.03 -7.28
N ARG A 281 -5.13 -29.58 -7.63
CA ARG A 281 -4.30 -30.21 -8.68
C ARG A 281 -3.35 -31.24 -8.09
N ASP A 282 -2.93 -32.20 -8.91
CA ASP A 282 -1.91 -33.19 -8.52
C ASP A 282 -0.51 -32.57 -8.37
N GLU A 283 -0.23 -31.48 -9.10
CA GLU A 283 1.03 -30.75 -9.03
C GLU A 283 0.81 -29.22 -8.92
N ALA A 284 1.67 -28.60 -8.11
CA ALA A 284 1.68 -27.15 -7.94
C ALA A 284 2.07 -26.45 -9.24
N THR A 285 1.30 -25.43 -9.63
CA THR A 285 1.61 -24.66 -10.84
C THR A 285 2.87 -23.84 -10.60
N LYS A 286 3.77 -23.79 -11.59
CA LYS A 286 5.03 -23.05 -11.51
C LYS A 286 5.15 -22.03 -12.62
N GLU A 287 5.77 -20.91 -12.30
CA GLU A 287 6.19 -19.89 -13.24
C GLU A 287 7.67 -19.60 -13.07
N THR A 288 8.38 -19.47 -14.17
CA THR A 288 9.84 -19.23 -14.16
C THR A 288 10.19 -17.95 -14.90
N LEU A 289 11.17 -17.23 -14.39
CA LEU A 289 11.75 -16.04 -14.99
C LEU A 289 13.26 -16.17 -15.05
N GLU A 290 13.82 -16.10 -16.25
CA GLU A 290 15.26 -16.10 -16.45
C GLU A 290 15.84 -14.69 -16.25
N LEU A 291 16.95 -14.63 -15.50
CA LEU A 291 17.66 -13.41 -15.15
C LEU A 291 18.92 -13.26 -16.01
N LYS A 292 19.37 -12.00 -16.21
CA LYS A 292 20.58 -11.69 -16.98
C LYS A 292 21.82 -11.69 -16.06
#